data_AF-A0A314XRE4-F1
#
_entry.id   AF-A0A314XRE4-F1
#
_cell.length_a   1.000
_cell.length_b   1.000
_cell.length_c   1.000
_cell.angle_alpha   90.00
_cell.angle_beta   90.00
_cell.angle_gamma   90.00
#
_symmetry.space_group_name_H-M   'P 1'
#
loop_
_entity.id
_entity.type
_entity.pdbx_description
1 polymer ?
#
loop_
_entity_poly.entity_id
_entity_poly.type
_entity_poly.pdbx_seq_one_letter_code
_entity_poly.pdbx_strand_id
1 'polypeptide(L)'
;MLKHYWVAFFVVVSWVVNFRVLDASAGDADPLYRVCVKQCGETGCVAQRCFPQCNFSSDGVSIDGPWYMQEPLYMQWKQWDCQSDCRYYCMLDRENEREATGHDPVKYHGKWPFKRVYGIQEPASVVFSVLNLAMHFHGWISFFVLLYYKLPLRRDKKTYYYFASLWHIYALLSFNSWFWSAVFHSRDVDLTEKLDYSSAVAILGYSLILSILRSFDVKDDAVRVMVAAPLLAFVTTHILYLNFYKLDYGWNMQVCVVMAVVQLLLWAIWAGVTRHPSRWKLWVVVVAGGLAMLLEIYDFPPYQGFVDAHAAWHATTIPLTYVWWSFIRDDAEFLTSNQMKRQDLWPIYKAKPNPVYYKTLDNEDLISQPHIPRSYYFILSQLLLYIKEKSEVLAPFSFACRLASCLSPGTNYIFGGDI
;
A
#
# COMPACT_ATOMS: atom_id res chain seq x y z
N MET A 1 4.09 31.59 17.72
CA MET A 1 3.17 31.64 16.56
C MET A 1 2.89 30.29 15.90
N LEU A 2 3.82 29.31 15.86
CA LEU A 2 3.55 27.98 15.29
C LEU A 2 2.45 27.14 15.99
N LYS A 3 2.17 27.36 17.29
CA LYS A 3 1.20 26.53 18.05
C LYS A 3 -0.26 26.68 17.63
N HIS A 4 -0.64 27.80 16.99
CA HIS A 4 -2.04 28.09 16.64
C HIS A 4 -2.42 27.53 15.26
N TYR A 5 -1.46 27.36 14.35
CA TYR A 5 -1.70 26.82 13.01
C TYR A 5 -2.04 25.32 12.99
N TRP A 6 -1.50 24.54 13.94
CA TRP A 6 -1.82 23.11 14.06
C TRP A 6 -3.27 22.89 14.48
N VAL A 7 -3.75 23.64 15.47
CA VAL A 7 -5.15 23.56 15.91
C VAL A 7 -6.08 23.97 14.77
N ALA A 8 -5.74 25.01 14.00
CA ALA A 8 -6.50 25.41 12.83
C ALA A 8 -6.54 24.32 11.74
N PHE A 9 -5.42 23.66 11.44
CA PHE A 9 -5.37 22.55 10.48
C PHE A 9 -6.26 21.38 10.90
N PHE A 10 -6.21 20.96 12.16
CA PHE A 10 -7.03 19.85 12.66
C PHE A 10 -8.51 20.19 12.80
N VAL A 11 -8.85 21.44 13.14
CA VAL A 11 -10.23 21.92 13.13
C VAL A 11 -10.77 21.96 11.70
N VAL A 12 -9.99 22.41 10.71
CA VAL A 12 -10.40 22.41 9.29
C VAL A 12 -10.62 20.99 8.78
N VAL A 13 -9.71 20.03 9.07
CA VAL A 13 -9.89 18.62 8.68
C VAL A 13 -11.13 18.01 9.37
N SER A 14 -11.36 18.30 10.64
CA SER A 14 -12.56 17.86 11.37
C SER A 14 -13.86 18.47 10.84
N TRP A 15 -13.82 19.73 10.37
CA TRP A 15 -14.97 20.42 9.80
C TRP A 15 -15.30 19.92 8.37
N VAL A 16 -14.28 19.55 7.59
CA VAL A 16 -14.46 18.98 6.24
C VAL A 16 -15.06 17.57 6.25
N VAL A 17 -14.88 16.80 7.34
CA VAL A 17 -15.51 15.48 7.52
C VAL A 17 -17.05 15.55 7.63
N ASN A 18 -17.62 16.73 7.90
CA ASN A 18 -19.06 16.87 8.19
C ASN A 18 -19.99 17.15 6.99
N PHE A 19 -19.51 17.22 5.75
CA PHE A 19 -20.41 17.41 4.61
C PHE A 19 -19.85 16.80 3.32
N ARG A 20 -20.42 15.66 2.88
CA ARG A 20 -20.82 15.46 1.47
C ARG A 20 -22.02 14.52 1.38
N VAL A 21 -23.04 15.03 0.73
CA VAL A 21 -24.28 14.35 0.32
C VAL A 21 -23.91 13.24 -0.66
N LEU A 22 -24.57 12.09 -0.53
CA LEU A 22 -24.54 10.99 -1.50
C LEU A 22 -25.26 11.43 -2.78
N ASP A 23 -24.63 12.29 -3.57
CA ASP A 23 -25.13 12.58 -4.91
C ASP A 23 -24.79 11.42 -5.83
N ALA A 24 -25.80 10.94 -6.57
CA ALA A 24 -25.56 10.08 -7.71
C ALA A 24 -24.60 10.78 -8.66
N SER A 25 -23.68 10.02 -9.26
CA SER A 25 -22.66 10.58 -10.14
C SER A 25 -23.30 11.38 -11.27
N ALA A 26 -22.86 12.61 -11.51
CA ALA A 26 -23.47 13.48 -12.53
C ALA A 26 -23.47 12.84 -13.94
N GLY A 27 -22.44 12.05 -14.26
CA GLY A 27 -22.38 11.27 -15.49
C GLY A 27 -23.43 10.15 -15.57
N ASP A 28 -23.80 9.54 -14.44
CA ASP A 28 -24.84 8.49 -14.40
C ASP A 28 -26.24 9.05 -14.65
N ALA A 29 -26.44 10.33 -14.32
CA ALA A 29 -27.68 11.05 -14.59
C ALA A 29 -27.81 11.53 -16.05
N ASP A 30 -26.72 11.53 -16.83
CA ASP A 30 -26.73 11.99 -18.22
C ASP A 30 -27.60 11.06 -19.09
N PRO A 31 -28.70 11.56 -19.69
CA PRO A 31 -29.58 10.74 -20.54
C PRO A 31 -28.86 10.13 -21.75
N LEU A 32 -27.89 10.85 -22.34
CA LEU A 32 -27.15 10.37 -23.52
C LEU A 32 -26.25 9.19 -23.15
N TYR A 33 -25.58 9.29 -21.99
CA TYR A 33 -24.79 8.20 -21.45
C TYR A 33 -25.64 6.94 -21.21
N ARG A 34 -26.80 7.09 -20.55
CA ARG A 34 -27.70 5.97 -20.26
C ARG A 34 -28.24 5.30 -21.52
N VAL A 35 -28.59 6.09 -22.54
CA VAL A 35 -29.04 5.58 -23.85
C VAL A 35 -27.91 4.80 -24.53
N CYS A 36 -26.68 5.35 -24.54
CA CYS A 36 -25.52 4.67 -25.12
C CYS A 36 -25.25 3.32 -24.44
N VAL A 37 -25.22 3.29 -23.10
CA VAL A 37 -24.95 2.04 -22.35
C VAL A 37 -26.04 1.00 -22.62
N LYS A 38 -27.31 1.41 -22.65
CA LYS A 38 -28.42 0.51 -22.97
C LYS A 38 -28.30 -0.04 -24.39
N GLN A 39 -28.06 0.81 -25.38
CA GLN A 39 -27.92 0.41 -26.78
C GLN A 39 -26.71 -0.52 -26.98
N CYS A 40 -25.58 -0.22 -26.35
CA CYS A 40 -24.42 -1.11 -26.40
C CYS A 40 -24.69 -2.45 -25.73
N GLY A 41 -25.44 -2.47 -24.62
CA GLY A 41 -25.86 -3.71 -23.98
C GLY A 41 -26.77 -4.58 -24.85
N GLU A 42 -27.51 -4.00 -25.81
CA GLU A 42 -28.38 -4.74 -26.73
C GLU A 42 -27.66 -5.13 -28.03
N THR A 43 -26.80 -4.25 -28.55
CA THR A 43 -26.14 -4.41 -29.87
C THR A 43 -24.72 -4.96 -29.79
N GLY A 44 -24.11 -4.92 -28.61
CA GLY A 44 -22.70 -5.22 -28.39
C GLY A 44 -21.73 -4.21 -28.99
N CYS A 45 -22.21 -3.02 -29.39
CA CYS A 45 -21.38 -2.02 -30.07
C CYS A 45 -21.58 -0.60 -29.51
N VAL A 46 -20.49 0.18 -29.47
CA VAL A 46 -20.51 1.64 -29.30
C VAL A 46 -19.99 2.27 -30.59
N ALA A 47 -20.86 3.00 -31.30
CA ALA A 47 -20.59 3.52 -32.64
C ALA A 47 -20.10 2.41 -33.60
N GLN A 48 -18.86 2.49 -34.09
CA GLN A 48 -18.25 1.47 -34.97
C GLN A 48 -17.45 0.41 -34.22
N ARG A 49 -17.34 0.51 -32.89
CA ARG A 49 -16.57 -0.40 -32.04
C ARG A 49 -17.50 -1.49 -31.52
N CYS A 50 -17.34 -2.72 -31.97
CA CYS A 50 -18.12 -3.86 -31.50
C CYS A 50 -17.26 -4.79 -30.64
N PHE A 51 -17.86 -5.31 -29.57
CA PHE A 51 -17.20 -6.16 -28.58
C PHE A 51 -17.63 -7.61 -28.77
N PRO A 52 -16.74 -8.51 -29.22
CA PRO A 52 -17.09 -9.93 -29.46
C PRO A 52 -17.71 -10.62 -28.23
N GLN A 53 -17.27 -10.23 -27.03
CA GLN A 53 -17.77 -10.70 -25.74
C GLN A 53 -19.21 -10.27 -25.42
N CYS A 54 -19.78 -9.34 -26.18
CA CYS A 54 -21.18 -8.92 -26.06
C CYS A 54 -22.14 -9.73 -26.93
N ASN A 55 -21.66 -10.71 -27.71
CA ASN A 55 -22.54 -11.58 -28.47
C ASN A 55 -23.33 -12.47 -27.52
N PHE A 56 -24.55 -12.05 -27.17
CA PHE A 56 -25.52 -12.91 -26.51
C PHE A 56 -25.82 -14.07 -27.47
N SER A 57 -25.41 -15.27 -27.09
CA SER A 57 -25.96 -16.47 -27.72
C SER A 57 -27.47 -16.39 -27.58
N SER A 58 -28.17 -16.26 -28.71
CA SER A 58 -29.63 -16.36 -28.80
C SER A 58 -30.17 -17.71 -28.29
N ASP A 59 -29.28 -18.68 -28.08
CA ASP A 59 -29.64 -19.99 -27.58
C ASP A 59 -28.96 -20.18 -26.22
N GLY A 60 -29.76 -20.38 -25.16
CA GLY A 60 -29.30 -20.67 -23.81
C GLY A 60 -28.58 -22.02 -23.69
N VAL A 61 -27.46 -22.17 -24.39
CA VAL A 61 -26.54 -23.30 -24.31
C VAL A 61 -25.42 -22.90 -23.35
N SER A 62 -25.29 -23.67 -22.29
CA SER A 62 -24.21 -23.56 -21.31
C SER A 62 -22.84 -23.61 -21.99
N ILE A 63 -21.91 -22.82 -21.45
CA ILE A 63 -20.47 -22.97 -21.70
C ILE A 63 -20.02 -24.26 -21.00
N ASP A 64 -20.42 -25.41 -21.51
CA ASP A 64 -19.82 -26.71 -21.16
C ASP A 64 -18.84 -27.13 -22.26
N GLY A 65 -17.82 -26.29 -22.45
CA GLY A 65 -16.62 -26.67 -23.18
C GLY A 65 -15.70 -27.50 -22.26
N PRO A 66 -14.96 -28.48 -22.79
CA PRO A 66 -13.96 -29.22 -22.03
C PRO A 66 -13.02 -28.27 -21.27
N TRP A 67 -12.75 -28.57 -19.99
CA TRP A 67 -11.95 -27.75 -19.06
C TRP A 67 -10.57 -27.32 -19.60
N TYR A 68 -10.02 -28.02 -20.61
CA TYR A 68 -8.74 -27.69 -21.24
C TYR A 68 -8.84 -26.66 -22.39
N MET A 69 -10.05 -26.24 -22.77
CA MET A 69 -10.31 -25.13 -23.70
C MET A 69 -10.67 -23.82 -22.99
N GLN A 70 -10.62 -23.80 -21.65
CA GLN A 70 -10.69 -22.56 -20.91
C GLN A 70 -9.45 -21.72 -21.23
N GLU A 71 -9.67 -20.50 -21.71
CA GLU A 71 -8.57 -19.56 -21.93
C GLU A 71 -7.73 -19.43 -20.66
N PRO A 72 -6.39 -19.39 -20.78
CA PRO A 72 -5.53 -19.26 -19.62
C PRO A 72 -5.91 -18.01 -18.82
N LEU A 73 -5.83 -18.09 -17.48
CA LEU A 73 -6.29 -17.05 -16.55
C LEU A 73 -5.81 -15.62 -16.88
N TYR A 74 -4.65 -15.47 -17.52
CA TYR A 74 -4.12 -14.17 -17.94
C TYR A 74 -4.88 -13.55 -19.13
N MET A 75 -5.49 -14.35 -20.00
CA MET A 75 -6.36 -13.88 -21.07
C MET A 75 -7.75 -13.53 -20.53
N GLN A 76 -8.29 -14.35 -19.62
CA GLN A 76 -9.52 -14.04 -18.88
C GLN A 76 -9.38 -12.74 -18.05
N TRP A 77 -8.21 -12.49 -17.46
CA TRP A 77 -7.93 -11.23 -16.74
C TRP A 77 -7.96 -10.00 -17.65
N LYS A 78 -7.54 -10.14 -18.92
CA LYS A 78 -7.57 -9.06 -19.93
C LYS A 78 -8.95 -8.85 -20.54
N GLN A 79 -9.84 -9.84 -20.42
CA GLN A 79 -11.19 -9.74 -20.94
C GLN A 79 -12.05 -8.89 -20.00
N TRP A 80 -12.60 -7.84 -20.58
CA TRP A 80 -13.62 -7.02 -19.94
C TRP A 80 -14.97 -7.64 -20.25
N ASP A 81 -15.89 -7.63 -19.29
CA ASP A 81 -17.26 -8.04 -19.58
C ASP A 81 -17.94 -6.99 -20.48
N CYS A 82 -18.98 -7.44 -21.19
CA CYS A 82 -19.72 -6.59 -22.11
C CYS A 82 -20.18 -5.28 -21.46
N GLN A 83 -20.72 -5.38 -20.24
CA GLN A 83 -21.26 -4.26 -19.50
C GLN A 83 -20.19 -3.21 -19.16
N SER A 84 -18.99 -3.65 -18.77
CA SER A 84 -17.86 -2.81 -18.40
C SER A 84 -17.30 -2.07 -19.62
N ASP A 85 -17.22 -2.73 -20.77
CA ASP A 85 -16.79 -2.08 -22.01
C ASP A 85 -17.82 -1.10 -22.53
N CYS A 86 -19.10 -1.45 -22.53
CA CYS A 86 -20.17 -0.52 -22.86
C CYS A 86 -20.13 0.73 -21.98
N ARG A 87 -20.04 0.57 -20.65
CA ARG A 87 -19.90 1.70 -19.72
C ARG A 87 -18.68 2.56 -20.01
N TYR A 88 -17.55 1.92 -20.30
CA TYR A 88 -16.28 2.61 -20.54
C TYR A 88 -16.26 3.42 -21.84
N TYR A 89 -16.64 2.81 -22.96
CA TYR A 89 -16.60 3.50 -24.25
C TYR A 89 -17.69 4.57 -24.38
N CYS A 90 -18.88 4.35 -23.81
CA CYS A 90 -19.90 5.40 -23.72
C CYS A 90 -19.47 6.57 -22.85
N MET A 91 -18.77 6.30 -21.73
CA MET A 91 -18.18 7.34 -20.88
C MET A 91 -17.13 8.14 -21.67
N LEU A 92 -16.20 7.46 -22.34
CA LEU A 92 -15.15 8.13 -23.11
C LEU A 92 -15.71 9.01 -24.24
N ASP A 93 -16.65 8.49 -25.03
CA ASP A 93 -17.23 9.25 -26.14
C ASP A 93 -17.96 10.50 -25.59
N ARG A 94 -18.66 10.36 -24.44
CA ARG A 94 -19.32 11.49 -23.80
C ARG A 94 -18.34 12.54 -23.25
N GLU A 95 -17.27 12.10 -22.61
CA GLU A 95 -16.23 12.99 -22.10
C GLU A 95 -15.48 13.72 -23.22
N ASN A 96 -15.25 13.05 -24.36
CA ASN A 96 -14.69 13.71 -25.55
C ASN A 96 -15.61 14.82 -26.09
N GLU A 97 -16.94 14.60 -26.09
CA GLU A 97 -17.92 15.63 -26.48
C GLU A 97 -17.96 16.80 -25.50
N ARG A 98 -17.84 16.52 -24.19
CA ARG A 98 -17.74 17.55 -23.14
C ARG A 98 -16.47 18.38 -23.31
N GLU A 99 -15.33 17.73 -23.51
CA GLU A 99 -14.04 18.39 -23.75
C GLU A 99 -14.10 19.28 -25.01
N ALA A 100 -14.67 18.77 -26.10
CA ALA A 100 -14.85 19.54 -27.34
C ALA A 100 -15.75 20.77 -27.20
N THR A 101 -16.65 20.77 -26.20
CA THR A 101 -17.56 21.88 -25.89
C THR A 101 -17.09 22.73 -24.72
N GLY A 102 -15.89 22.46 -24.17
CA GLY A 102 -15.30 23.23 -23.07
C GLY A 102 -15.93 22.98 -21.69
N HIS A 103 -16.62 21.85 -21.50
CA HIS A 103 -17.18 21.46 -20.20
C HIS A 103 -16.18 20.64 -19.37
N ASP A 104 -16.22 20.82 -18.05
CA ASP A 104 -15.39 20.04 -17.12
C ASP A 104 -15.79 18.55 -17.08
N PRO A 105 -14.85 17.65 -16.78
CA PRO A 105 -15.13 16.22 -16.61
C PRO A 105 -16.13 15.95 -15.49
N VAL A 106 -16.89 14.86 -15.61
CA VAL A 106 -17.79 14.39 -14.55
C VAL A 106 -17.50 12.94 -14.17
N LYS A 107 -17.90 12.57 -12.94
CA LYS A 107 -17.78 11.19 -12.47
C LYS A 107 -18.85 10.31 -13.09
N TYR A 108 -18.53 9.03 -13.29
CA TYR A 108 -19.45 7.96 -13.68
C TYR A 108 -19.30 6.80 -12.68
N HIS A 109 -20.41 6.27 -12.18
CA HIS A 109 -20.44 5.23 -11.14
C HIS A 109 -19.54 5.55 -9.94
N GLY A 110 -19.44 6.83 -9.56
CA GLY A 110 -18.61 7.33 -8.46
C GLY A 110 -17.11 7.48 -8.77
N LYS A 111 -16.66 7.16 -9.99
CA LYS A 111 -15.24 7.22 -10.40
C LYS A 111 -15.02 8.26 -11.49
N TRP A 112 -13.80 8.78 -11.56
CA TRP A 112 -13.39 9.70 -12.63
C TRP A 112 -13.11 8.94 -13.94
N PRO A 113 -13.24 9.61 -15.12
CA PRO A 113 -13.01 8.97 -16.40
C PRO A 113 -11.51 8.83 -16.71
N PHE A 114 -11.00 7.60 -16.71
CA PHE A 114 -9.61 7.30 -17.05
C PHE A 114 -9.45 6.74 -18.46
N LYS A 115 -8.28 6.98 -19.07
CA LYS A 115 -7.90 6.36 -20.35
C LYS A 115 -7.08 5.09 -20.09
N ARG A 116 -7.62 3.94 -20.49
CA ARG A 116 -6.95 2.63 -20.39
C ARG A 116 -5.74 2.55 -21.31
N VAL A 117 -4.65 1.94 -20.86
CA VAL A 117 -3.42 1.70 -21.65
C VAL A 117 -2.99 0.24 -21.50
N TYR A 118 -2.86 -0.49 -22.62
CA TYR A 118 -2.52 -1.92 -22.64
C TYR A 118 -3.36 -2.81 -21.69
N GLY A 119 -4.62 -2.44 -21.47
CA GLY A 119 -5.54 -3.15 -20.57
C GLY A 119 -5.43 -2.77 -19.09
N ILE A 120 -4.59 -1.80 -18.74
CA ILE A 120 -4.50 -1.22 -17.38
C ILE A 120 -5.50 -0.08 -17.26
N GLN A 121 -6.32 -0.09 -16.21
CA GLN A 121 -7.34 0.92 -15.96
C GLN A 121 -6.78 2.28 -15.56
N GLU A 122 -5.86 2.30 -14.59
CA GLU A 122 -5.26 3.52 -14.07
C GLU A 122 -3.72 3.43 -14.08
N PRO A 123 -3.06 3.66 -15.24
CA PRO A 123 -1.63 3.43 -15.39
C PRO A 123 -0.75 4.18 -14.39
N ALA A 124 -1.11 5.43 -14.06
CA ALA A 124 -0.36 6.23 -13.09
C ALA A 124 -0.47 5.66 -11.67
N SER A 125 -1.70 5.37 -11.20
CA SER A 125 -1.96 4.76 -9.89
C SER A 125 -1.23 3.42 -9.74
N VAL A 126 -1.18 2.60 -10.79
CA VAL A 126 -0.42 1.33 -10.79
C VAL A 126 1.08 1.58 -10.62
N VAL A 127 1.68 2.47 -11.42
CA VAL A 127 3.11 2.78 -11.34
C VAL A 127 3.47 3.30 -9.95
N PHE A 128 2.70 4.26 -9.42
CA PHE A 128 2.97 4.82 -8.11
C PHE A 128 2.74 3.80 -6.97
N SER A 129 1.76 2.90 -7.09
CA SER A 129 1.57 1.78 -6.14
C SER A 129 2.78 0.85 -6.11
N VAL A 130 3.30 0.46 -7.28
CA VAL A 130 4.49 -0.39 -7.40
C VAL A 130 5.73 0.31 -6.84
N LEU A 131 5.89 1.61 -7.08
CA LEU A 131 6.98 2.38 -6.51
C LEU A 131 6.88 2.48 -4.99
N ASN A 132 5.68 2.69 -4.42
CA ASN A 132 5.50 2.64 -2.97
C ASN A 132 5.86 1.26 -2.40
N LEU A 133 5.41 0.17 -3.03
CA LEU A 133 5.79 -1.21 -2.66
C LEU A 133 7.31 -1.36 -2.63
N ALA A 134 8.00 -0.92 -3.68
CA ALA A 134 9.46 -0.97 -3.78
C ALA A 134 10.14 -0.14 -2.67
N MET A 135 9.62 1.05 -2.34
CA MET A 135 10.17 1.89 -1.27
C MET A 135 9.97 1.28 0.11
N HIS A 136 8.82 0.67 0.39
CA HIS A 136 8.62 -0.09 1.62
C HIS A 136 9.59 -1.27 1.69
N PHE A 137 9.78 -2.01 0.59
CA PHE A 137 10.68 -3.16 0.54
C PHE A 137 12.13 -2.76 0.79
N HIS A 138 12.60 -1.73 0.09
CA HIS A 138 13.93 -1.16 0.28
C HIS A 138 14.14 -0.67 1.73
N GLY A 139 13.15 0.04 2.28
CA GLY A 139 13.17 0.52 3.66
C GLY A 139 13.26 -0.62 4.69
N TRP A 140 12.44 -1.66 4.51
CA TRP A 140 12.44 -2.85 5.36
C TRP A 140 13.75 -3.63 5.29
N ILE A 141 14.32 -3.85 4.10
CA ILE A 141 15.63 -4.49 3.94
C ILE A 141 16.71 -3.66 4.63
N SER A 142 16.72 -2.35 4.43
CA SER A 142 17.68 -1.45 5.07
C SER A 142 17.60 -1.52 6.61
N PHE A 143 16.38 -1.58 7.14
CA PHE A 143 16.11 -1.75 8.57
C PHE A 143 16.53 -3.14 9.08
N PHE A 144 16.21 -4.20 8.35
CA PHE A 144 16.60 -5.57 8.69
C PHE A 144 18.12 -5.74 8.73
N VAL A 145 18.82 -5.24 7.70
CA VAL A 145 20.29 -5.25 7.64
C VAL A 145 20.87 -4.48 8.83
N LEU A 146 20.31 -3.32 9.15
CA LEU A 146 20.73 -2.54 10.32
C LEU A 146 20.60 -3.35 11.62
N LEU A 147 19.42 -3.90 11.90
CA LEU A 147 19.13 -4.60 13.15
C LEU A 147 20.00 -5.85 13.35
N TYR A 148 20.19 -6.65 12.30
CA TYR A 148 20.78 -7.98 12.42
C TYR A 148 22.25 -8.05 12.02
N TYR A 149 22.75 -7.10 11.23
CA TYR A 149 24.13 -7.10 10.74
C TYR A 149 24.97 -5.94 11.24
N LYS A 150 24.36 -4.78 11.54
CA LYS A 150 25.11 -3.59 11.98
C LYS A 150 24.98 -3.32 13.47
N LEU A 151 23.84 -3.60 14.09
CA LEU A 151 23.63 -3.42 15.52
C LEU A 151 23.97 -4.70 16.32
N PRO A 152 24.42 -4.55 17.57
CA PRO A 152 24.71 -5.69 18.44
C PRO A 152 23.42 -6.40 18.86
N LEU A 153 23.56 -7.68 19.21
CA LEU A 153 22.48 -8.53 19.66
C LEU A 153 22.66 -8.86 21.15
N ARG A 154 21.55 -9.15 21.82
CA ARG A 154 21.55 -9.69 23.19
C ARG A 154 22.07 -11.14 23.17
N ARG A 155 22.41 -11.67 24.35
CA ARG A 155 22.90 -13.06 24.51
C ARG A 155 21.94 -14.10 23.93
N ASP A 156 20.64 -13.85 23.98
CA ASP A 156 19.59 -14.70 23.41
C ASP A 156 19.40 -14.51 21.88
N LYS A 157 20.36 -13.86 21.21
CA LYS A 157 20.35 -13.50 19.78
C LYS A 157 19.20 -12.55 19.39
N LYS A 158 18.51 -11.93 20.35
CA LYS A 158 17.46 -10.93 20.07
C LYS A 158 18.05 -9.54 19.91
N THR A 159 17.33 -8.69 19.17
CA THR A 159 17.69 -7.28 19.00
C THR A 159 17.55 -6.52 20.32
N TYR A 160 18.43 -5.56 20.59
CA TYR A 160 18.22 -4.62 21.69
C TYR A 160 16.98 -3.76 21.47
N TYR A 161 16.66 -3.45 20.22
CA TYR A 161 15.47 -2.70 19.84
C TYR A 161 14.18 -3.50 20.07
N TYR A 162 13.37 -3.07 21.05
CA TYR A 162 12.17 -3.77 21.52
C TYR A 162 10.96 -3.70 20.56
N PHE A 163 10.99 -2.78 19.59
CA PHE A 163 9.90 -2.58 18.63
C PHE A 163 10.17 -3.25 17.27
N ALA A 164 11.26 -4.03 17.14
CA ALA A 164 11.67 -4.66 15.89
C ALA A 164 10.55 -5.48 15.24
N SER A 165 9.89 -6.36 16.01
CA SER A 165 8.79 -7.20 15.51
C SER A 165 7.62 -6.37 14.97
N LEU A 166 7.31 -5.24 15.60
CA LEU A 166 6.21 -4.37 15.15
C LEU A 166 6.48 -3.79 13.76
N TRP A 167 7.71 -3.34 13.51
CA TRP A 167 8.08 -2.80 12.20
C TRP A 167 8.15 -3.85 11.10
N HIS A 168 8.44 -5.11 11.44
CA HIS A 168 8.36 -6.20 10.46
C HIS A 168 6.91 -6.51 10.09
N ILE A 169 5.98 -6.52 11.04
CA ILE A 169 4.55 -6.67 10.74
C ILE A 169 4.05 -5.47 9.91
N TYR A 170 4.45 -4.25 10.26
CA TYR A 170 4.14 -3.04 9.48
C TYR A 170 4.60 -3.18 8.03
N ALA A 171 5.81 -3.69 7.78
CA ALA A 171 6.32 -3.91 6.44
C ALA A 171 5.48 -4.92 5.65
N LEU A 172 5.13 -6.06 6.26
CA LEU A 172 4.31 -7.08 5.59
C LEU A 172 2.93 -6.55 5.22
N LEU A 173 2.27 -5.82 6.13
CA LEU A 173 0.98 -5.19 5.86
C LEU A 173 1.09 -4.10 4.80
N SER A 174 2.18 -3.33 4.80
CA SER A 174 2.45 -2.34 3.75
C SER A 174 2.64 -3.02 2.39
N PHE A 175 3.39 -4.13 2.32
CA PHE A 175 3.57 -4.88 1.08
C PHE A 175 2.24 -5.40 0.55
N ASN A 176 1.42 -5.97 1.42
CA ASN A 176 0.09 -6.44 1.07
C ASN A 176 -0.79 -5.30 0.55
N SER A 177 -0.77 -4.13 1.20
CA SER A 177 -1.59 -2.99 0.79
C SER A 177 -1.20 -2.43 -0.57
N TRP A 178 0.08 -2.13 -0.79
CA TRP A 178 0.52 -1.60 -2.08
C TRP A 178 0.44 -2.61 -3.22
N PHE A 179 0.53 -3.91 -2.92
CA PHE A 179 0.27 -4.97 -3.88
C PHE A 179 -1.20 -4.96 -4.32
N TRP A 180 -2.16 -4.98 -3.39
CA TRP A 180 -3.58 -4.98 -3.75
C TRP A 180 -4.01 -3.68 -4.42
N SER A 181 -3.42 -2.55 -4.01
CA SER A 181 -3.58 -1.28 -4.71
C SER A 181 -3.14 -1.36 -6.17
N ALA A 182 -1.95 -1.90 -6.46
CA ALA A 182 -1.48 -2.06 -7.83
C ALA A 182 -2.38 -2.99 -8.65
N VAL A 183 -2.90 -4.07 -8.03
CA VAL A 183 -3.81 -5.02 -8.68
C VAL A 183 -5.18 -4.38 -8.98
N PHE A 184 -5.76 -3.66 -8.01
CA PHE A 184 -7.04 -2.97 -8.16
C PHE A 184 -6.98 -1.88 -9.25
N HIS A 185 -5.97 -1.02 -9.21
CA HIS A 185 -5.76 0.03 -10.22
C HIS A 185 -5.42 -0.52 -11.61
N SER A 186 -4.96 -1.77 -11.68
CA SER A 186 -4.79 -2.47 -12.95
C SER A 186 -6.12 -2.98 -13.49
N ARG A 187 -6.89 -3.65 -12.64
CA ARG A 187 -8.18 -4.26 -12.98
C ARG A 187 -9.14 -4.10 -11.81
N ASP A 188 -10.12 -3.25 -12.04
CA ASP A 188 -11.20 -2.96 -11.11
C ASP A 188 -12.32 -3.99 -11.25
N VAL A 189 -12.46 -4.84 -10.23
CA VAL A 189 -13.55 -5.81 -10.05
C VAL A 189 -13.84 -5.93 -8.55
N ASP A 190 -15.04 -6.39 -8.20
CA ASP A 190 -15.50 -6.49 -6.79
C ASP A 190 -14.48 -7.11 -5.84
N LEU A 191 -13.76 -8.16 -6.29
CA LEU A 191 -12.75 -8.82 -5.49
C LEU A 191 -11.51 -7.93 -5.25
N THR A 192 -10.96 -7.32 -6.29
CA THR A 192 -9.73 -6.52 -6.18
C THR A 192 -10.01 -5.24 -5.39
N GLU A 193 -11.18 -4.66 -5.57
CA GLU A 193 -11.66 -3.50 -4.82
C GLU A 193 -11.79 -3.81 -3.33
N LYS A 194 -12.48 -4.90 -2.97
CA LYS A 194 -12.60 -5.30 -1.57
C LYS A 194 -11.24 -5.57 -0.93
N LEU A 195 -10.32 -6.22 -1.64
CA LEU A 195 -8.99 -6.55 -1.12
C LEU A 195 -8.10 -5.31 -0.95
N ASP A 196 -8.15 -4.37 -1.89
CA ASP A 196 -7.43 -3.10 -1.76
C ASP A 196 -7.90 -2.32 -0.53
N TYR A 197 -9.21 -2.07 -0.43
CA TYR A 197 -9.80 -1.34 0.70
C TYR A 197 -9.55 -2.04 2.04
N SER A 198 -9.72 -3.35 2.09
CA SER A 198 -9.45 -4.14 3.31
C SER A 198 -7.98 -4.05 3.73
N SER A 199 -7.07 -4.11 2.75
CA SER A 199 -5.63 -4.05 3.00
C SER A 199 -5.19 -2.65 3.46
N ALA A 200 -5.76 -1.59 2.89
CA ALA A 200 -5.54 -0.20 3.29
C ALA A 200 -6.02 0.05 4.73
N VAL A 201 -7.22 -0.43 5.08
CA VAL A 201 -7.75 -0.37 6.44
C VAL A 201 -6.85 -1.13 7.42
N ALA A 202 -6.37 -2.32 7.04
CA ALA A 202 -5.51 -3.14 7.89
C ALA A 202 -4.17 -2.45 8.19
N ILE A 203 -3.51 -1.85 7.20
CA ILE A 203 -2.25 -1.12 7.43
C ILE A 203 -2.47 0.17 8.24
N LEU A 204 -3.53 0.94 7.98
CA LEU A 204 -3.85 2.14 8.77
C LEU A 204 -4.15 1.80 10.22
N GLY A 205 -5.00 0.79 10.45
CA GLY A 205 -5.32 0.31 11.79
C GLY A 205 -4.11 -0.21 12.55
N TYR A 206 -3.24 -0.97 11.88
CA TYR A 206 -1.99 -1.42 12.48
C TYR A 206 -1.01 -0.28 12.75
N SER A 207 -0.93 0.70 11.84
CA SER A 207 -0.08 1.88 12.02
C SER A 207 -0.53 2.73 13.22
N LEU A 208 -1.84 2.84 13.45
CA LEU A 208 -2.39 3.44 14.66
C LEU A 208 -1.95 2.70 15.93
N ILE A 209 -2.10 1.36 15.96
CA ILE A 209 -1.59 0.54 17.09
C ILE A 209 -0.11 0.79 17.31
N LEU A 210 0.69 0.71 16.25
CA LEU A 210 2.13 0.92 16.30
C LEU A 210 2.47 2.31 16.86
N SER A 211 1.78 3.36 16.39
CA SER A 211 2.00 4.73 16.84
C SER A 211 1.74 4.89 18.34
N ILE A 212 0.72 4.23 18.89
CA ILE A 212 0.43 4.23 20.33
C ILE A 212 1.55 3.48 21.07
N LEU A 213 1.81 2.23 20.71
CA LEU A 213 2.80 1.39 21.41
C LEU A 213 4.19 2.02 21.40
N ARG A 214 4.60 2.62 20.28
CA ARG A 214 5.89 3.28 20.15
C ARG A 214 5.90 4.63 20.88
N SER A 215 4.87 5.46 20.76
CA SER A 215 4.88 6.81 21.36
C SER A 215 4.87 6.76 22.89
N PHE A 216 4.16 5.81 23.48
CA PHE A 216 4.09 5.60 24.93
C PHE A 216 5.17 4.65 25.48
N ASP A 217 6.13 4.24 24.64
CA ASP A 217 7.23 3.33 25.00
C ASP A 217 6.75 2.03 25.70
N VAL A 218 5.65 1.45 25.21
CA VAL A 218 5.01 0.28 25.82
C VAL A 218 5.83 -0.98 25.53
N LYS A 219 6.50 -1.46 26.58
CA LYS A 219 7.35 -2.65 26.52
C LYS A 219 6.73 -3.91 27.11
N ASP A 220 5.73 -3.79 27.96
CA ASP A 220 5.09 -4.97 28.53
C ASP A 220 4.17 -5.64 27.49
N ASP A 221 4.30 -6.96 27.33
CA ASP A 221 3.55 -7.70 26.31
C ASP A 221 2.05 -7.81 26.65
N ALA A 222 1.68 -7.88 27.93
CA ALA A 222 0.27 -7.89 28.32
C ALA A 222 -0.38 -6.53 28.02
N VAL A 223 0.30 -5.42 28.35
CA VAL A 223 -0.18 -4.08 28.03
C VAL A 223 -0.29 -3.87 26.51
N ARG A 224 0.65 -4.40 25.72
CA ARG A 224 0.58 -4.35 24.25
C ARG A 224 -0.69 -5.04 23.73
N VAL A 225 -1.01 -6.22 24.24
CA VAL A 225 -2.24 -6.95 23.88
C VAL A 225 -3.48 -6.17 24.32
N MET A 226 -3.50 -5.63 25.54
CA MET A 226 -4.62 -4.83 26.04
C MET A 226 -4.92 -3.59 25.17
N VAL A 227 -3.89 -2.94 24.65
CA VAL A 227 -4.04 -1.78 23.76
C VAL A 227 -4.40 -2.21 22.33
N ALA A 228 -3.76 -3.25 21.80
CA ALA A 228 -3.94 -3.67 20.41
C ALA A 228 -5.29 -4.38 20.18
N ALA A 229 -5.74 -5.23 21.11
CA ALA A 229 -6.94 -6.04 20.95
C ALA A 229 -8.22 -5.24 20.58
N PRO A 230 -8.59 -4.15 21.27
CA PRO A 230 -9.79 -3.39 20.90
C PRO A 230 -9.66 -2.73 19.52
N LEU A 231 -8.47 -2.26 19.15
CA LEU A 231 -8.23 -1.65 17.84
C LEU A 231 -8.25 -2.70 16.72
N LEU A 232 -7.67 -3.88 16.95
CA LEU A 232 -7.75 -5.01 16.02
C LEU A 232 -9.19 -5.48 15.85
N ALA A 233 -9.97 -5.55 16.93
CA ALA A 233 -11.38 -5.90 16.86
C ALA A 233 -12.15 -4.89 16.00
N PHE A 234 -11.98 -3.59 16.24
CA PHE A 234 -12.58 -2.53 15.44
C PHE A 234 -12.21 -2.65 13.95
N VAL A 235 -10.91 -2.75 13.65
CA VAL A 235 -10.39 -2.89 12.27
C VAL A 235 -10.97 -4.12 11.59
N THR A 236 -11.02 -5.25 12.29
CA THR A 236 -11.56 -6.50 11.76
C THR A 236 -13.05 -6.36 11.49
N THR A 237 -13.82 -5.81 12.42
CA THR A 237 -15.27 -5.57 12.22
C THR A 237 -15.53 -4.64 11.03
N HIS A 238 -14.73 -3.57 10.86
CA HIS A 238 -14.86 -2.68 9.71
C HIS A 238 -14.52 -3.40 8.39
N ILE A 239 -13.45 -4.20 8.35
CA ILE A 239 -13.12 -5.04 7.18
C ILE A 239 -14.26 -6.02 6.85
N LEU A 240 -14.84 -6.67 7.86
CA LEU A 240 -15.98 -7.57 7.68
C LEU A 240 -17.20 -6.82 7.12
N TYR A 241 -17.47 -5.60 7.60
CA TYR A 241 -18.52 -4.74 7.07
C TYR A 241 -18.34 -4.45 5.58
N LEU A 242 -17.13 -4.08 5.15
CA LEU A 242 -16.81 -3.80 3.74
C LEU A 242 -16.96 -5.03 2.83
N ASN A 243 -16.63 -6.23 3.34
CA ASN A 243 -16.65 -7.45 2.54
C ASN A 243 -18.04 -8.11 2.46
N PHE A 244 -18.78 -8.12 3.57
CA PHE A 244 -19.99 -8.93 3.73
C PHE A 244 -21.30 -8.15 3.78
N TYR A 245 -21.25 -6.83 4.03
CA TYR A 245 -22.47 -6.02 4.12
C TYR A 245 -22.59 -5.02 2.96
N LYS A 246 -21.84 -3.92 3.00
CA LYS A 246 -21.86 -2.89 1.98
C LYS A 246 -20.50 -2.20 1.97
N LEU A 247 -19.84 -2.19 0.81
CA LEU A 247 -18.67 -1.34 0.59
C LEU A 247 -19.19 0.08 0.37
N ASP A 248 -19.26 0.85 1.45
CA ASP A 248 -19.63 2.26 1.42
C ASP A 248 -18.36 3.11 1.43
N TYR A 249 -18.02 3.68 0.28
CA TYR A 249 -16.79 4.47 0.10
C TYR A 249 -16.74 5.68 1.04
N GLY A 250 -17.87 6.36 1.26
CA GLY A 250 -17.93 7.53 2.13
C GLY A 250 -17.65 7.16 3.58
N TRP A 251 -18.30 6.11 4.07
CA TRP A 251 -18.04 5.59 5.42
C TRP A 251 -16.60 5.10 5.58
N ASN A 252 -16.09 4.36 4.59
CA ASN A 252 -14.69 3.88 4.62
C ASN A 252 -13.71 5.05 4.67
N MET A 253 -13.92 6.07 3.85
CA MET A 253 -13.08 7.27 3.82
C MET A 253 -13.06 7.95 5.18
N GLN A 254 -14.22 8.13 5.82
CA GLN A 254 -14.30 8.70 7.17
C GLN A 254 -13.49 7.89 8.19
N VAL A 255 -13.68 6.58 8.23
CA VAL A 255 -12.97 5.69 9.16
C VAL A 255 -11.45 5.77 8.94
N CYS A 256 -10.99 5.71 7.69
CA CYS A 256 -9.57 5.82 7.33
C CYS A 256 -8.98 7.19 7.70
N VAL A 257 -9.67 8.29 7.39
CA VAL A 257 -9.24 9.66 7.72
C VAL A 257 -9.15 9.84 9.24
N VAL A 258 -10.11 9.35 10.02
CA VAL A 258 -10.06 9.43 11.49
C VAL A 258 -8.83 8.68 12.03
N MET A 259 -8.60 7.44 11.58
CA MET A 259 -7.41 6.68 12.01
C MET A 259 -6.11 7.40 11.63
N ALA A 260 -6.03 7.96 10.41
CA ALA A 260 -4.87 8.70 9.94
C ALA A 260 -4.65 10.01 10.72
N VAL A 261 -5.69 10.77 11.04
CA VAL A 261 -5.58 11.99 11.85
C VAL A 261 -5.08 11.66 13.25
N VAL A 262 -5.65 10.64 13.90
CA VAL A 262 -5.23 10.22 15.24
C VAL A 262 -3.76 9.77 15.24
N GLN A 263 -3.33 8.97 14.26
CA GLN A 263 -1.92 8.54 14.19
C GLN A 263 -0.97 9.72 13.98
N LEU A 264 -1.33 10.68 13.11
CA LEU A 264 -0.50 11.85 12.82
C LEU A 264 -0.38 12.76 14.06
N LEU A 265 -1.47 12.90 14.82
CA LEU A 265 -1.48 13.62 16.10
C LEU A 265 -0.55 12.98 17.12
N LEU A 266 -0.60 11.65 17.28
CA LEU A 266 0.27 10.93 18.19
C LEU A 266 1.76 11.15 17.82
N TRP A 267 2.10 11.03 16.54
CA TRP A 267 3.46 11.30 16.06
C TRP A 267 3.88 12.76 16.24
N ALA A 268 2.98 13.72 15.99
CA ALA A 268 3.25 15.14 16.19
C ALA A 268 3.54 15.47 17.66
N ILE A 269 2.71 14.95 18.58
CA ILE A 269 2.89 15.10 20.02
C ILE A 269 4.22 14.49 20.43
N TRP A 270 4.50 13.26 19.99
CA TRP A 270 5.76 12.59 20.30
C TRP A 270 6.98 13.37 19.77
N ALA A 271 6.92 13.90 18.53
CA ALA A 271 7.99 14.71 17.95
C ALA A 271 8.21 16.03 18.70
N GLY A 272 7.13 16.63 19.23
CA GLY A 272 7.17 17.86 20.00
C GLY A 272 7.69 17.69 21.43
N VAL A 273 7.35 16.59 22.09
CA VAL A 273 7.73 16.31 23.48
C VAL A 273 9.13 15.70 23.56
N THR A 274 9.51 14.84 22.63
CA THR A 274 10.79 14.15 22.69
C THR A 274 11.96 14.98 22.13
N ARG A 275 13.15 14.72 22.66
CA ARG A 275 14.43 15.26 22.17
C ARG A 275 15.16 14.28 21.23
N HIS A 276 14.40 13.47 20.49
CA HIS A 276 14.99 12.52 19.55
C HIS A 276 15.76 13.27 18.44
N PRO A 277 17.01 12.88 18.12
CA PRO A 277 17.83 13.60 17.14
C PRO A 277 17.18 13.65 15.75
N SER A 278 16.45 12.60 15.37
CA SER A 278 15.80 12.48 14.07
C SER A 278 14.35 12.94 14.03
N ARG A 279 13.89 13.71 15.03
CA ARG A 279 12.50 14.21 15.06
C ARG A 279 12.12 15.09 13.86
N TRP A 280 13.10 15.68 13.17
CA TRP A 280 12.85 16.48 11.96
C TRP A 280 12.28 15.63 10.82
N LYS A 281 12.75 14.39 10.66
CA LYS A 281 12.22 13.43 9.67
C LYS A 281 10.76 13.12 9.96
N LEU A 282 10.44 12.97 11.25
CA LEU A 282 9.07 12.74 11.69
C LEU A 282 8.17 13.95 11.44
N TRP A 283 8.66 15.18 11.68
CA TRP A 283 7.92 16.40 11.33
C TRP A 283 7.66 16.52 9.83
N VAL A 284 8.63 16.14 8.98
CA VAL A 284 8.42 16.06 7.52
C VAL A 284 7.30 15.09 7.20
N VAL A 285 7.33 13.87 7.77
CA VAL A 285 6.27 12.86 7.55
C VAL A 285 4.91 13.35 8.06
N VAL A 286 4.85 14.02 9.20
CA VAL A 286 3.59 14.55 9.77
C VAL A 286 3.01 15.67 8.91
N VAL A 287 3.81 16.68 8.56
CA VAL A 287 3.34 17.83 7.76
C VAL A 287 2.96 17.37 6.37
N ALA A 288 3.87 16.70 5.68
CA ALA A 288 3.65 16.32 4.30
C ALA A 288 2.63 15.17 4.18
N GLY A 289 2.53 14.27 5.16
CA GLY A 289 1.45 13.29 5.24
C GLY A 289 0.07 13.95 5.45
N GLY A 290 0.01 14.99 6.30
CA GLY A 290 -1.19 15.79 6.47
C GLY A 290 -1.59 16.53 5.17
N LEU A 291 -0.63 17.09 4.45
CA LEU A 291 -0.86 17.73 3.15
C LEU A 291 -1.26 16.71 2.08
N ALA A 292 -0.65 15.53 2.04
CA ALA A 292 -1.00 14.46 1.11
C ALA A 292 -2.46 14.04 1.32
N MET A 293 -2.91 13.89 2.57
CA MET A 293 -4.31 13.58 2.88
C MET A 293 -5.31 14.61 2.34
N LEU A 294 -4.91 15.88 2.13
CA LEU A 294 -5.78 16.87 1.49
C LEU A 294 -6.01 16.58 0.00
N LEU A 295 -5.08 15.90 -0.69
CA LEU A 295 -5.27 15.48 -2.08
C LEU A 295 -6.43 14.49 -2.18
N GLU A 296 -6.47 13.51 -1.28
CA GLU A 296 -7.56 12.51 -1.19
C GLU A 296 -8.93 13.17 -0.96
N ILE A 297 -8.96 14.25 -0.16
CA ILE A 297 -10.18 15.00 0.16
C ILE A 297 -10.61 15.92 -1.00
N TYR A 298 -9.65 16.51 -1.72
CA TYR A 298 -9.93 17.44 -2.81
C TYR A 298 -10.47 16.72 -4.06
N ASP A 299 -10.04 15.48 -4.31
CA ASP A 299 -10.69 14.55 -5.25
C ASP A 299 -10.87 15.14 -6.67
N PHE A 300 -9.79 15.69 -7.23
CA PHE A 300 -9.78 16.34 -8.56
C PHE A 300 -9.75 15.32 -9.72
N PRO A 301 -10.32 15.69 -10.90
CA PRO A 301 -10.37 14.82 -12.07
C PRO A 301 -8.99 14.56 -12.71
N PRO A 302 -8.81 13.43 -13.43
CA PRO A 302 -7.53 13.05 -13.99
C PRO A 302 -7.03 14.04 -15.02
N TYR A 303 -5.85 14.61 -14.77
CA TYR A 303 -5.11 15.40 -15.74
C TYR A 303 -4.75 14.53 -16.94
N GLN A 304 -5.17 14.98 -18.13
CA GLN A 304 -5.03 14.27 -19.41
C GLN A 304 -5.63 12.84 -19.43
N GLY A 305 -6.53 12.53 -18.50
CA GLY A 305 -7.13 11.20 -18.36
C GLY A 305 -6.23 10.16 -17.67
N PHE A 306 -5.15 10.58 -17.00
CA PHE A 306 -4.20 9.66 -16.36
C PHE A 306 -3.92 9.92 -14.88
N VAL A 307 -3.75 11.19 -14.46
CA VAL A 307 -3.30 11.52 -13.09
C VAL A 307 -4.37 12.30 -12.36
N ASP A 308 -5.11 11.63 -11.49
CA ASP A 308 -6.11 12.23 -10.61
C ASP A 308 -5.53 12.57 -9.22
N ALA A 309 -6.40 13.04 -8.33
CA ALA A 309 -6.04 13.30 -6.93
C ALA A 309 -5.46 12.09 -6.21
N HIS A 310 -6.04 10.91 -6.44
CA HIS A 310 -5.60 9.69 -5.81
C HIS A 310 -4.21 9.31 -6.31
N ALA A 311 -3.96 9.25 -7.62
CA ALA A 311 -2.64 9.01 -8.18
C ALA A 311 -1.59 10.03 -7.69
N ALA A 312 -1.95 11.30 -7.53
CA ALA A 312 -1.08 12.30 -6.92
C ALA A 312 -0.77 12.00 -5.45
N TRP A 313 -1.75 11.56 -4.66
CA TRP A 313 -1.53 11.07 -3.29
C TRP A 313 -0.51 9.92 -3.29
N HIS A 314 -0.70 8.89 -4.13
CA HIS A 314 0.25 7.78 -4.30
C HIS A 314 1.66 8.29 -4.61
N ALA A 315 1.79 9.26 -5.52
CA ALA A 315 3.09 9.83 -5.88
C ALA A 315 3.76 10.52 -4.70
N THR A 316 3.01 11.27 -3.89
CA THR A 316 3.54 11.98 -2.72
C THR A 316 3.99 11.04 -1.60
N THR A 317 3.37 9.87 -1.44
CA THR A 317 3.74 8.91 -0.40
C THR A 317 5.07 8.20 -0.68
N ILE A 318 5.57 8.18 -1.92
CA ILE A 318 6.84 7.54 -2.30
C ILE A 318 8.05 8.16 -1.55
N PRO A 319 8.34 9.48 -1.68
CA PRO A 319 9.43 10.09 -0.93
C PRO A 319 9.16 10.12 0.58
N LEU A 320 7.90 10.20 1.00
CA LEU A 320 7.54 10.15 2.42
C LEU A 320 7.86 8.79 3.05
N THR A 321 7.59 7.70 2.34
CA THR A 321 7.93 6.33 2.76
C THR A 321 9.42 6.17 2.96
N TYR A 322 10.24 6.78 2.10
CA TYR A 322 11.69 6.78 2.28
C TYR A 322 12.12 7.49 3.58
N VAL A 323 11.61 8.70 3.81
CA VAL A 323 11.90 9.47 5.03
C VAL A 323 11.40 8.73 6.27
N TRP A 324 10.26 8.06 6.17
CA TRP A 324 9.67 7.26 7.23
C TRP A 324 10.56 6.08 7.64
N TRP A 325 10.99 5.25 6.69
CA TRP A 325 11.95 4.18 6.97
C TRP A 325 13.31 4.68 7.45
N SER A 326 13.73 5.86 6.98
CA SER A 326 14.93 6.53 7.49
C SER A 326 14.80 6.92 8.96
N PHE A 327 13.64 7.42 9.39
CA PHE A 327 13.35 7.69 10.80
C PHE A 327 13.34 6.40 11.63
N ILE A 328 12.70 5.33 11.16
CA ILE A 328 12.62 4.04 11.87
C ILE A 328 14.01 3.46 12.14
N ARG A 329 14.92 3.58 11.15
CA ARG A 329 16.31 3.16 11.30
C ARG A 329 17.06 3.96 12.37
N ASP A 330 16.97 5.29 12.30
CA ASP A 330 17.60 6.16 13.29
C ASP A 330 17.04 5.90 14.71
N ASP A 331 15.74 5.63 14.80
CA ASP A 331 15.08 5.29 16.05
C ASP A 331 15.63 4.01 16.67
N ALA A 332 15.85 2.98 15.85
CA ALA A 332 16.44 1.72 16.28
C ALA A 332 17.90 1.89 16.75
N GLU A 333 18.71 2.67 16.03
CA GLU A 333 20.08 2.99 16.44
C GLU A 333 20.09 3.77 17.75
N PHE A 334 19.25 4.80 17.87
CA PHE A 334 19.17 5.66 19.04
C PHE A 334 18.77 4.87 20.29
N LEU A 335 17.68 4.10 20.23
CA LEU A 335 17.21 3.31 21.38
C LEU A 335 18.18 2.18 21.75
N THR A 336 18.78 1.51 20.76
CA THR A 336 19.81 0.50 21.01
C THR A 336 21.01 1.10 21.72
N SER A 337 21.53 2.23 21.22
CA SER A 337 22.68 2.89 21.83
C SER A 337 22.41 3.37 23.26
N ASN A 338 21.22 3.91 23.53
CA ASN A 338 20.84 4.36 24.87
C ASN A 338 20.69 3.20 25.84
N GLN A 339 20.11 2.07 25.40
CA GLN A 339 20.01 0.89 26.24
C GLN A 339 21.40 0.32 26.58
N MET A 340 22.31 0.27 25.61
CA MET A 340 23.67 -0.20 25.85
C MET A 340 24.49 0.73 26.73
N LYS A 341 24.31 2.06 26.60
CA LYS A 341 24.94 3.03 27.52
C LYS A 341 24.49 2.83 28.95
N ARG A 342 23.21 2.51 29.18
CA ARG A 342 22.70 2.17 30.53
C ARG A 342 23.29 0.89 31.12
N GLN A 343 23.88 0.05 30.28
CA GLN A 343 24.53 -1.20 30.67
C GLN A 343 26.07 -1.06 30.63
N ASP A 344 26.61 0.14 30.39
CA ASP A 344 28.05 0.42 30.17
C ASP A 344 28.71 -0.37 29.02
N LEU A 345 27.90 -0.91 28.12
CA LEU A 345 28.34 -1.75 26.99
C LEU A 345 28.68 -0.96 25.73
N TRP A 346 28.16 0.27 25.61
CA TRP A 346 28.30 1.07 24.38
C TRP A 346 29.75 1.51 24.07
N PRO A 347 30.54 2.01 25.05
CA PRO A 347 31.94 2.35 24.78
C PRO A 347 32.77 1.13 24.36
N ILE A 348 32.52 -0.03 25.00
CA ILE A 348 33.17 -1.31 24.71
C ILE A 348 32.88 -1.72 23.27
N TYR A 349 31.62 -1.66 22.84
CA TYR A 349 31.21 -1.99 21.49
C TYR A 349 31.88 -1.10 20.44
N LYS A 350 31.96 0.23 20.68
CA LYS A 350 32.60 1.17 19.74
C LYS A 350 34.13 1.00 19.65
N ALA A 351 34.77 0.48 20.69
CA ALA A 351 36.22 0.27 20.70
C ALA A 351 36.67 -0.98 19.93
N LYS A 352 35.74 -1.88 19.56
CA LYS A 352 36.10 -3.11 18.83
C LYS A 352 36.42 -2.83 17.34
N PRO A 353 37.55 -3.34 16.82
CA PRO A 353 37.86 -3.25 15.38
C PRO A 353 36.84 -4.10 14.61
N ASN A 354 36.09 -3.49 13.69
CA ASN A 354 34.94 -4.07 12.99
C ASN A 354 33.83 -4.65 13.91
N PRO A 355 32.90 -3.80 14.40
CA PRO A 355 31.78 -4.20 15.27
C PRO A 355 30.84 -5.28 14.68
N VAL A 356 30.93 -5.51 13.37
CA VAL A 356 30.19 -6.55 12.63
C VAL A 356 30.58 -7.97 13.09
N TYR A 357 31.80 -8.17 13.60
CA TYR A 357 32.32 -9.48 14.02
C TYR A 357 32.05 -9.82 15.49
N TYR A 358 31.64 -8.84 16.31
CA TYR A 358 31.46 -9.02 17.76
C TYR A 358 30.02 -8.72 18.18
N LYS A 359 29.09 -9.62 17.82
CA LYS A 359 27.65 -9.43 18.04
C LYS A 359 27.20 -9.71 19.47
N THR A 360 27.97 -10.48 20.24
CA THR A 360 27.78 -10.74 21.68
C THR A 360 28.99 -10.18 22.46
N LEU A 361 28.74 -9.65 23.66
CA LEU A 361 29.72 -8.83 24.40
C LEU A 361 30.58 -9.58 25.43
N ASP A 362 30.56 -10.91 25.45
CA ASP A 362 31.45 -11.68 26.34
C ASP A 362 32.70 -12.20 25.61
N ASN A 363 33.80 -12.25 26.34
CA ASN A 363 35.09 -12.84 25.95
C ASN A 363 34.93 -14.33 25.68
N GLU A 364 35.75 -14.84 24.74
CA GLU A 364 35.88 -16.25 24.36
C GLU A 364 34.59 -16.86 23.79
N ASP A 365 34.34 -16.65 22.50
CA ASP A 365 34.24 -17.78 21.55
C ASP A 365 33.76 -17.34 20.17
N LEU A 366 34.42 -17.95 19.19
CA LEU A 366 34.11 -17.91 17.78
C LEU A 366 32.72 -18.53 17.49
N ILE A 367 32.07 -17.99 16.45
CA ILE A 367 31.08 -18.65 15.57
C ILE A 367 29.63 -18.76 16.09
N SER A 368 28.74 -17.97 15.50
CA SER A 368 27.88 -18.47 14.43
C SER A 368 27.29 -17.29 13.67
N GLN A 369 27.24 -17.39 12.34
CA GLN A 369 26.42 -16.48 11.55
C GLN A 369 25.01 -16.40 12.17
N PRO A 370 24.32 -15.25 12.08
CA PRO A 370 22.97 -15.15 12.61
C PRO A 370 22.12 -16.24 11.95
N HIS A 371 21.72 -17.25 12.73
CA HIS A 371 20.58 -18.08 12.38
C HIS A 371 19.39 -17.12 12.37
N ILE A 372 19.01 -16.68 11.17
CA ILE A 372 17.74 -15.99 10.93
C ILE A 372 16.68 -16.87 11.61
N PRO A 373 15.91 -16.34 12.58
CA PRO A 373 14.95 -17.16 13.30
C PRO A 373 14.03 -17.88 12.31
N ARG A 374 13.70 -19.16 12.56
CA ARG A 374 12.81 -19.94 11.66
C ARG A 374 11.51 -19.20 11.33
N SER A 375 11.04 -18.31 12.20
CA SER A 375 9.89 -17.43 11.96
C SER A 375 10.11 -16.44 10.82
N TYR A 376 11.33 -15.94 10.58
CA TYR A 376 11.64 -15.07 9.45
C TYR A 376 11.78 -15.85 8.15
N TYR A 377 12.37 -17.06 8.17
CA TYR A 377 12.31 -17.94 7.00
C TYR A 377 10.89 -18.35 6.69
N PHE A 378 10.06 -18.58 7.71
CA PHE A 378 8.64 -18.84 7.54
C PHE A 378 7.90 -17.61 7.00
N ILE A 379 8.15 -16.40 7.50
CA ILE A 379 7.54 -15.17 6.96
C ILE A 379 8.03 -14.90 5.54
N LEU A 380 9.32 -15.05 5.26
CA LEU A 380 9.90 -14.85 3.92
C LEU A 380 9.44 -15.96 2.97
N SER A 381 9.32 -17.21 3.43
CA SER A 381 8.80 -18.31 2.63
C SER A 381 7.31 -18.21 2.44
N GLN A 382 6.53 -17.75 3.42
CA GLN A 382 5.10 -17.43 3.29
C GLN A 382 4.90 -16.21 2.40
N LEU A 383 5.79 -15.21 2.44
CA LEU A 383 5.75 -14.06 1.53
C LEU A 383 6.13 -14.48 0.11
N LEU A 384 7.16 -15.31 -0.07
CA LEU A 384 7.56 -15.87 -1.36
C LEU A 384 6.54 -16.88 -1.88
N LEU A 385 5.88 -17.66 -1.01
CA LEU A 385 4.78 -18.56 -1.36
C LEU A 385 3.51 -17.78 -1.66
N TYR A 386 3.18 -16.74 -0.90
CA TYR A 386 2.08 -15.82 -1.19
C TYR A 386 2.31 -15.10 -2.51
N ILE A 387 3.51 -14.58 -2.75
CA ILE A 387 3.91 -13.99 -4.04
C ILE A 387 3.89 -15.05 -5.13
N LYS A 388 4.34 -16.29 -4.89
CA LYS A 388 4.35 -17.37 -5.88
C LYS A 388 2.94 -17.85 -6.25
N GLU A 389 2.12 -18.15 -5.25
CA GLU A 389 0.72 -18.57 -5.34
C GLU A 389 -0.17 -17.48 -5.93
N LYS A 390 0.12 -16.20 -5.67
CA LYS A 390 -0.54 -15.06 -6.34
C LYS A 390 0.14 -14.66 -7.65
N SER A 391 1.37 -15.06 -7.93
CA SER A 391 2.06 -14.81 -9.21
C SER A 391 1.53 -15.69 -10.34
N GLU A 392 0.96 -16.85 -10.02
CA GLU A 392 0.20 -17.66 -10.98
C GLU A 392 -1.08 -16.94 -11.45
N VAL A 393 -1.58 -15.97 -10.67
CA VAL A 393 -2.66 -15.04 -11.07
C VAL A 393 -2.10 -13.79 -11.79
N LEU A 394 -0.79 -13.52 -11.72
CA LEU A 394 -0.13 -12.30 -12.21
C LEU A 394 0.92 -12.51 -13.32
N ALA A 395 0.71 -13.50 -14.18
CA ALA A 395 1.51 -13.69 -15.40
C ALA A 395 1.76 -12.40 -16.25
N PRO A 396 0.94 -11.31 -16.25
CA PRO A 396 1.27 -10.12 -17.04
C PRO A 396 2.35 -9.21 -16.45
N PHE A 397 2.69 -9.29 -15.15
CA PHE A 397 3.72 -8.42 -14.54
C PHE A 397 5.17 -8.88 -14.80
N SER A 398 5.34 -10.04 -15.43
CA SER A 398 6.65 -10.56 -15.87
C SER A 398 7.40 -9.60 -16.83
N PHE A 399 6.70 -8.67 -17.48
CA PHE A 399 7.31 -7.74 -18.42
C PHE A 399 8.06 -6.58 -17.73
N ALA A 400 7.56 -6.10 -16.58
CA ALA A 400 8.22 -5.03 -15.82
C ALA A 400 9.52 -5.52 -15.13
N CYS A 401 9.55 -6.77 -14.66
CA CYS A 401 10.76 -7.39 -14.10
C CYS A 401 11.87 -7.65 -15.13
N ARG A 402 11.54 -7.82 -16.42
CA ARG A 402 12.55 -8.04 -17.47
C ARG A 402 13.33 -6.77 -17.82
N LEU A 403 12.74 -5.58 -17.64
CA LEU A 403 13.46 -4.31 -17.85
C LEU A 403 14.51 -4.03 -16.76
N ALA A 404 14.27 -4.46 -15.52
CA ALA A 404 15.27 -4.35 -14.44
C ALA A 404 16.43 -5.37 -14.55
N SER A 405 16.25 -6.41 -15.36
CA SER A 405 17.24 -7.48 -15.56
C SER A 405 18.29 -7.16 -16.63
N CYS A 406 18.13 -6.07 -17.39
CA CYS A 406 19.06 -5.66 -18.45
C CYS A 406 20.22 -4.76 -17.97
N LEU A 407 20.35 -4.51 -16.66
CA LEU A 407 21.43 -3.69 -16.07
C LEU A 407 22.30 -4.51 -15.11
N SER A 408 22.92 -5.59 -15.59
CA SER A 408 24.15 -6.12 -14.98
C SER A 408 24.88 -7.08 -15.95
N PRO A 409 26.10 -6.76 -16.41
CA PRO A 409 26.90 -7.69 -17.19
C PRO A 409 27.69 -8.64 -16.28
N GLY A 410 27.45 -9.95 -16.47
CA GLY A 410 28.46 -11.01 -16.48
C GLY A 410 29.25 -11.33 -15.20
N THR A 411 28.97 -12.50 -14.62
CA THR A 411 30.02 -13.37 -14.04
C THR A 411 29.53 -14.83 -14.04
N ASN A 412 30.08 -15.63 -14.96
CA ASN A 412 29.98 -17.09 -14.97
C ASN A 412 30.92 -17.66 -13.91
N TYR A 413 30.44 -18.59 -13.07
CA TYR A 413 31.32 -19.54 -12.39
C TYR A 413 30.81 -20.97 -12.61
N ILE A 414 31.76 -21.77 -13.08
CA ILE A 414 31.72 -23.15 -13.52
C ILE A 414 31.70 -24.07 -12.29
N PHE A 415 30.80 -25.04 -12.25
CA PHE A 415 30.92 -26.21 -11.35
C PHE A 415 31.45 -27.39 -12.18
N GLY A 416 32.67 -27.82 -11.86
CA GLY A 416 33.20 -29.13 -12.24
C GLY A 416 32.74 -30.17 -11.23
N GLY A 417 32.16 -31.26 -11.72
CA GLY A 417 32.02 -32.50 -10.97
C GLY A 417 33.21 -33.41 -11.27
N ASP A 418 33.62 -34.18 -10.28
CA ASP A 418 34.15 -35.54 -10.48
C ASP A 418 34.16 -36.30 -9.14
N ILE A 419 33.72 -37.56 -9.26
CA ILE A 419 33.64 -38.70 -8.32
C ILE A 419 32.42 -38.77 -7.40
#